data_AF-A0A4Y2NIR6-F1
#
_entry.id   AF-A0A4Y2NIR6-F1
#
_cell.length_a   1.000
_cell.length_b   1.000
_cell.length_c   1.000
_cell.angle_alpha   90.00
_cell.angle_beta   90.00
_cell.angle_gamma   90.00
#
_symmetry.space_group_name_H-M   'P 1'
#
loop_
_entity.id
_entity.type
_entity.pdbx_description
1 polymer ?
#
loop_
_entity_poly.entity_id
_entity_poly.type
_entity_poly.pdbx_seq_one_letter_code
_entity_poly.pdbx_strand_id
1 'polypeptide(L)' 'KESGRLECGNSGYFKPLQCSKKTGECWCVTKYGNEVTPPSSDCKSCDDVAPLL' A
#
# COMPACT_ATOMS: atom_id res chain seq x y z
N LYS A 1 -0.67 18.77 1.79
CA LYS A 1 -1.43 17.58 2.25
C LYS A 1 -0.72 16.37 1.67
N GLU A 2 0.18 15.76 2.43
CA GLU A 2 0.94 14.58 1.98
C GLU A 2 0.21 13.33 2.47
N SER A 3 -0.77 12.86 1.67
CA SER A 3 -1.09 11.43 1.65
C SER A 3 0.17 10.71 1.22
N GLY A 4 0.60 9.72 2.00
CA GLY A 4 1.88 9.02 1.84
C GLY A 4 2.20 8.72 0.38
N ARG A 5 3.41 9.07 -0.03
CA ARG A 5 3.92 8.85 -1.39
C ARG A 5 3.65 7.40 -1.80
N LEU A 6 2.74 7.20 -2.74
CA LEU A 6 2.51 5.90 -3.32
C LEU A 6 3.74 5.48 -4.13
N GLU A 7 4.21 4.25 -3.90
CA GLU A 7 5.31 3.65 -4.64
C GLU A 7 4.78 2.93 -5.88
N CYS A 8 5.37 3.21 -7.04
CA CYS A 8 5.12 2.45 -8.27
C CYS A 8 6.08 1.27 -8.39
N GLY A 9 5.57 0.14 -8.87
CA GLY A 9 6.37 -1.01 -9.28
C GLY A 9 6.89 -0.87 -10.71
N ASN A 10 7.73 -1.82 -11.14
CA ASN A 10 8.32 -1.86 -12.48
C ASN A 10 7.30 -2.02 -13.61
N SER A 11 6.11 -2.51 -13.30
CA SER A 11 5.01 -2.68 -14.26
C SER A 11 4.28 -1.37 -14.58
N GLY A 12 4.62 -0.26 -13.90
CA GLY A 12 3.90 1.02 -14.00
C GLY A 12 2.65 1.12 -13.12
N TYR A 13 2.26 0.04 -12.45
CA TYR A 13 1.21 0.02 -11.43
C TYR A 13 1.75 0.35 -10.04
N PHE A 14 0.87 0.77 -9.12
CA PHE A 14 1.25 0.94 -7.72
C PHE A 14 1.64 -0.39 -7.08
N LYS A 15 2.66 -0.36 -6.23
CA LYS A 15 3.00 -1.50 -5.38
C LYS A 15 1.83 -1.76 -4.44
N PRO A 16 1.47 -3.03 -4.23
CA PRO A 16 0.33 -3.34 -3.38
C PRO A 16 0.56 -2.90 -1.93
N LEU A 17 1.79 -3.02 -1.41
CA LEU A 17 2.12 -2.51 -0.08
C LEU A 17 2.63 -1.06 -0.17
N GLN A 18 2.03 -0.19 0.64
CA GLN A 18 2.36 1.23 0.76
C GLN A 18 2.68 1.57 2.21
N CYS A 19 3.78 2.26 2.46
CA CYS A 19 4.20 2.59 3.83
C CYS A 19 4.38 4.10 4.00
N SER A 20 3.72 4.66 5.00
CA SER A 20 3.90 6.05 5.41
C SER A 20 5.21 6.18 6.17
N LYS A 21 6.17 6.89 5.59
CA LYS A 21 7.42 7.26 6.29
C LYS A 21 7.19 8.19 7.48
N LYS A 22 6.02 8.83 7.57
CA LYS A 22 5.69 9.78 8.62
C LYS A 22 5.17 9.10 9.88
N THR A 23 4.34 8.06 9.72
CA THR A 23 3.74 7.33 10.85
C THR A 23 4.39 5.96 11.09
N GLY A 24 5.13 5.44 10.11
CA GLY A 24 5.72 4.10 10.18
C GLY A 24 4.69 2.98 9.96
N GLU A 25 3.50 3.33 9.46
CA GLU A 25 2.42 2.38 9.19
C GLU A 25 2.39 2.01 7.72
N CYS A 26 1.99 0.77 7.43
CA CYS A 26 1.80 0.28 6.07
C CYS A 26 0.35 -0.12 5.83
N TRP A 27 -0.12 0.05 4.59
CA TRP A 27 -1.43 -0.35 4.12
C TRP A 27 -1.33 -0.95 2.73
N CYS A 28 -2.35 -1.70 2.36
CA CYS A 28 -2.47 -2.28 1.04
C CYS A 28 -3.29 -1.37 0.12
N VAL A 29 -2.86 -1.25 -1.13
CA VAL A 29 -3.55 -0.53 -2.21
C VAL A 29 -3.69 -1.42 -3.44
N THR A 30 -4.77 -1.23 -4.19
CA THR A 30 -4.93 -1.79 -5.54
C THR A 30 -3.86 -1.28 -6.50
N LYS A 31 -3.71 -1.95 -7.67
CA LYS A 31 -2.84 -1.48 -8.77
C LYS A 31 -3.09 -0.05 -9.24
N TYR A 32 -4.26 0.52 -8.92
CA TYR A 32 -4.66 1.89 -9.24
C TYR A 32 -4.47 2.89 -8.09
N GLY A 33 -4.02 2.43 -6.91
CA GLY A 33 -3.72 3.27 -5.75
C GLY A 33 -4.88 3.42 -4.76
N ASN A 34 -5.99 2.69 -4.93
CA ASN A 34 -7.08 2.69 -3.94
C ASN A 34 -6.71 1.83 -2.73
N GLU A 35 -6.88 2.37 -1.54
CA GLU A 35 -6.64 1.69 -0.27
C GLU A 35 -7.65 0.55 -0.06
N VAL A 36 -7.15 -0.64 0.25
CA VAL A 36 -7.97 -1.83 0.54
C VAL A 36 -7.93 -2.25 2.01
N THR A 37 -6.91 -1.81 2.75
CA THR A 37 -6.79 -2.06 4.19
C THR A 37 -6.50 -0.75 4.93
N PRO A 38 -6.88 -0.67 6.22
CA PRO A 38 -6.41 0.41 7.06
C PRO A 38 -4.87 0.33 7.25
N PRO A 39 -4.21 1.47 7.52
CA PRO A 39 -2.81 1.50 7.90
C PRO A 39 -2.58 0.76 9.22
N SER A 40 -1.55 -0.09 9.24
CA SER A 40 -1.12 -0.85 10.40
C SER A 40 0.40 -1.01 10.39
N SER A 41 1.04 -0.93 11.56
CA SER A 41 2.46 -1.22 11.70
C SER A 41 2.81 -2.71 11.57
N ASP A 42 1.81 -3.61 11.61
CA ASP A 42 2.00 -5.06 11.45
C ASP A 42 1.83 -5.53 10.00
N CYS A 43 1.40 -4.65 9.09
CA CYS A 43 1.21 -4.99 7.68
C CYS A 43 2.57 -5.13 6.97
N LYS A 44 3.10 -6.35 6.96
CA LYS A 44 4.37 -6.70 6.28
C LYS A 44 4.18 -7.14 4.84
N SER A 45 2.99 -7.60 4.48
CA SER A 45 2.65 -8.02 3.13
C SER A 45 1.17 -7.84 2.83
N CYS A 46 0.87 -7.80 1.53
CA CYS A 46 -0.47 -7.76 0.98
C CYS A 46 -0.87 -9.09 0.33
N ASP A 47 -0.18 -10.19 0.66
CA ASP A 47 -0.48 -11.53 0.13
C ASP A 47 -1.89 -11.99 0.55
N ASP A 48 -2.30 -11.70 1.79
CA ASP A 48 -3.63 -12.03 2.30
C ASP A 48 -4.76 -11.25 1.59
N VAL A 49 -4.42 -10.10 0.99
CA VAL A 49 -5.36 -9.28 0.20
C VAL A 49 -5.13 -9.39 -1.30
N ALA A 50 -4.18 -10.21 -1.77
CA ALA A 50 -3.97 -10.52 -3.18
C ALA A 50 -5.26 -10.89 -3.95
N PRO A 51 -6.23 -11.64 -3.40
CA PRO A 51 -7.49 -11.90 -4.10
C PRO A 51 -8.39 -10.65 -4.29
N LEU A 52 -8.09 -9.54 -3.61
CA LEU A 52 -8.82 -8.26 -3.67
C LEU A 52 -8.10 -7.19 -4.52
N LEU A 53 -6.91 -7.50 -5.05
CA LEU A 53 -5.98 -6.55 -5.71
C LEU A 53 -5.96 -6.63 -7.25
#